data_AF-A0ABD1HR10-F1
#
_entry.id   AF-A0ABD1HR10-F1
#
_cell.length_a   1.000
_cell.length_b   1.000
_cell.length_c   1.000
_cell.angle_alpha   90.00
_cell.angle_beta   90.00
_cell.angle_gamma   90.00
#
_symmetry.space_group_name_H-M   'P 1'
#
loop_
_entity.id
_entity.type
_entity.pdbx_description
1 polymer ?
#
loop_
_entity_poly.entity_id
_entity_poly.type
_entity_poly.pdbx_seq_one_letter_code
_entity_poly.pdbx_strand_id
1 'polypeptide(L)'
;MEGGLRFTVLWSTIDKTMHYHGFDELGLKDCTDRDLVISGFKRNLETIPICVGFFRVGDALFMVGGKSCTRFKRTLEPTNRLWSALPPPDGSFCESWTLCPATMKVKRSVPILVPLRDGRIFICGGTSEQEGWAEFYDPEKGEFEGKNLLVSMGCPHPISCFQWTDQVVMVYYHHGGKGLHKPCKPSLLSYNIVEDKWDKFEENLPPPLYDMGKRNLVYVGGDILFIIDYACLWFVYDLSSRKEVGEVCVKARPRGELVPVMEAFYAGNKDVKSTSWVFYIFMAMPDDNYCDLEYAKVEVVQAKGGDYIATVQTKGVLKVGPFYDIYIFAEKDKKGKEKMDG
;
A
#
# COMPACT_ATOMS: atom_id res chain seq x y z
N MET A 1 3.60 25.69 9.25
CA MET A 1 2.45 24.88 8.83
C MET A 1 2.84 23.44 9.08
N GLU A 2 2.08 22.74 9.93
CA GLU A 2 2.33 21.34 10.23
C GLU A 2 2.07 20.49 8.98
N GLY A 3 3.02 19.62 8.63
CA GLY A 3 2.98 18.82 7.41
C GLY A 3 1.83 17.82 7.46
N GLY A 4 0.81 18.05 6.64
CA GLY A 4 -0.26 17.07 6.38
C GLY A 4 0.25 15.91 5.52
N LEU A 5 -0.64 14.98 5.20
CA LEU A 5 -0.34 13.96 4.21
C LEU A 5 -0.44 14.54 2.79
N ARG A 6 0.48 14.12 1.92
CA ARG A 6 0.35 14.21 0.47
C ARG A 6 -0.02 12.84 -0.06
N PHE A 7 -1.13 12.78 -0.76
CA PHE A 7 -1.62 11.58 -1.43
C PHE A 7 -1.18 11.60 -2.88
N THR A 8 -0.92 10.41 -3.39
CA THR A 8 -0.61 10.19 -4.79
C THR A 8 -1.42 9.00 -5.27
N VAL A 9 -2.14 9.20 -6.37
CA VAL A 9 -3.02 8.20 -6.97
C VAL A 9 -2.50 7.90 -8.36
N LEU A 10 -2.29 6.62 -8.66
CA LEU A 10 -2.03 6.10 -9.99
C LEU A 10 -3.19 5.17 -10.35
N TRP A 11 -3.80 5.34 -11.51
CA TRP A 11 -4.87 4.45 -11.96
C TRP A 11 -4.80 4.19 -13.45
N SER A 12 -5.28 3.02 -13.88
CA SER A 12 -5.39 2.68 -15.29
C SER A 12 -6.85 2.63 -15.70
N THR A 13 -7.19 3.27 -16.82
CA THR A 13 -8.54 3.27 -17.41
C THR A 13 -8.77 2.09 -18.34
N ILE A 14 -10.02 1.85 -18.74
CA ILE A 14 -10.44 0.74 -19.62
C ILE A 14 -9.69 0.76 -20.97
N ASP A 15 -9.37 1.94 -21.49
CA ASP A 15 -8.58 2.12 -22.71
C ASP A 15 -7.07 1.85 -22.53
N LYS A 16 -6.66 1.38 -21.34
CA LYS A 16 -5.28 1.09 -20.93
C LYS A 16 -4.38 2.32 -20.89
N THR A 17 -4.97 3.49 -20.67
CA THR A 17 -4.24 4.70 -20.31
C THR A 17 -3.94 4.67 -18.81
N MET A 18 -2.75 5.10 -18.40
CA MET A 18 -2.43 5.30 -16.99
C MET A 18 -2.42 6.78 -16.65
N HIS A 19 -2.99 7.10 -15.50
CA HIS A 19 -3.18 8.42 -14.98
C HIS A 19 -2.51 8.52 -13.61
N TYR A 20 -2.05 9.70 -13.27
CA TYR A 20 -1.37 9.99 -12.03
C TYR A 20 -1.82 11.34 -11.51
N HIS A 21 -2.10 11.44 -10.22
CA HIS A 21 -2.41 12.72 -9.60
C HIS A 21 -1.90 12.77 -8.15
N GLY A 22 -1.26 13.87 -7.79
CA GLY A 22 -0.83 14.14 -6.42
C GLY A 22 -1.64 15.28 -5.80
N PHE A 23 -2.06 15.15 -4.55
CA PHE A 23 -2.78 16.19 -3.83
C PHE A 23 -2.52 16.15 -2.32
N ASP A 24 -2.58 17.31 -1.68
CA ASP A 24 -2.36 17.44 -0.24
C ASP A 24 -3.67 17.23 0.55
N GLU A 25 -3.56 16.94 1.86
CA GLU A 25 -4.68 16.77 2.78
C GLU A 25 -5.71 17.90 2.71
N LEU A 26 -5.26 19.15 2.55
CA LEU A 26 -6.15 20.30 2.43
C LEU A 26 -7.08 20.16 1.22
N GLY A 27 -6.60 19.57 0.14
CA GLY A 27 -7.39 19.29 -1.06
C GLY A 27 -8.45 18.19 -0.87
N LEU A 28 -8.47 17.48 0.27
CA LEU A 28 -9.59 16.61 0.67
C LEU A 28 -10.66 17.37 1.47
N LYS A 29 -10.35 18.49 2.12
CA LYS A 29 -11.32 19.17 3.01
C LYS A 29 -12.32 20.04 2.26
N ASP A 30 -11.93 20.55 1.09
CA ASP A 30 -12.68 21.61 0.39
C ASP A 30 -13.61 21.12 -0.73
N CYS A 31 -13.70 19.81 -1.01
CA CYS A 31 -14.50 19.29 -2.12
C CYS A 31 -15.29 18.04 -1.72
N THR A 32 -16.62 18.16 -1.66
CA THR A 32 -17.52 17.01 -1.50
C THR A 32 -17.56 16.12 -2.75
N ASP A 33 -17.22 16.68 -3.91
CA ASP A 33 -17.11 15.99 -5.19
C ASP A 33 -15.89 16.54 -5.96
N ARG A 34 -14.73 15.90 -5.83
CA ARG A 34 -13.55 16.30 -6.59
C ARG A 34 -13.44 15.49 -7.87
N ASP A 35 -13.64 16.15 -9.00
CA ASP A 35 -13.21 15.66 -10.30
C ASP A 35 -11.67 15.57 -10.34
N LEU A 36 -11.14 14.35 -10.21
CA LEU A 36 -9.76 14.05 -10.63
C LEU A 36 -9.65 13.96 -12.16
N VAL A 37 -10.74 14.29 -12.85
CA VAL A 37 -10.88 14.33 -14.29
C VAL A 37 -9.89 15.36 -14.87
N ILE A 38 -8.89 14.82 -15.56
CA ILE A 38 -7.88 15.46 -16.42
C ILE A 38 -6.67 16.07 -15.70
N SER A 39 -5.88 15.21 -15.06
CA SER A 39 -4.41 15.31 -15.14
C SER A 39 -3.86 13.95 -15.56
N GLY A 40 -4.26 13.50 -16.74
CA GLY A 40 -3.84 12.23 -17.33
C GLY A 40 -2.61 12.38 -18.21
N PHE A 41 -1.75 11.37 -18.22
CA PHE A 41 -0.77 11.20 -19.29
C PHE A 41 -1.50 10.88 -20.60
N LYS A 42 -1.08 11.46 -21.72
CA LYS A 42 -1.32 10.86 -23.04
C LYS A 42 -0.02 10.21 -23.50
N ARG A 43 -0.08 8.88 -23.62
CA ARG A 43 1.03 7.93 -23.73
C ARG A 43 2.03 8.20 -24.87
N ASN A 44 3.31 7.91 -24.60
CA ASN A 44 4.31 7.56 -25.62
C ASN A 44 4.48 6.03 -25.74
N LEU A 45 4.79 5.58 -26.96
CA LEU A 45 4.53 4.28 -27.62
C LEU A 45 4.92 2.92 -26.96
N GLU A 46 5.45 2.84 -25.74
CA GLU A 46 5.81 1.54 -25.12
C GLU A 46 4.74 0.99 -24.19
N THR A 47 4.59 -0.34 -24.12
CA THR A 47 3.62 -1.03 -23.27
C THR A 47 4.06 -1.00 -21.82
N ILE A 48 3.61 0.01 -21.07
CA ILE A 48 3.73 0.03 -19.61
C ILE A 48 2.92 -1.18 -19.06
N PRO A 49 3.48 -1.96 -18.12
CA PRO A 49 2.79 -3.11 -17.54
C PRO A 49 1.56 -2.70 -16.70
N ILE A 50 0.58 -3.60 -16.62
CA ILE A 50 -0.53 -3.54 -15.65
C ILE A 50 -0.19 -4.38 -14.41
N CYS A 51 -1.00 -4.32 -13.35
CA CYS A 51 -0.77 -5.11 -12.13
C CYS A 51 0.63 -4.88 -11.52
N VAL A 52 1.13 -3.64 -11.59
CA VAL A 52 2.46 -3.25 -11.09
C VAL A 52 2.46 -3.10 -9.58
N GLY A 53 3.64 -3.15 -8.97
CA GLY A 53 3.86 -2.47 -7.70
C GLY A 53 4.19 -1.00 -7.97
N PHE A 54 3.63 -0.07 -7.20
CA PHE A 54 3.87 1.36 -7.36
C PHE A 54 4.19 2.02 -6.01
N PHE A 55 5.21 2.88 -5.97
CA PHE A 55 5.62 3.59 -4.76
C PHE A 55 6.44 4.84 -5.08
N ARG A 56 6.77 5.63 -4.04
CA ARG A 56 7.71 6.76 -4.10
C ARG A 56 8.84 6.59 -3.09
N VAL A 57 10.06 6.93 -3.50
CA VAL A 57 11.21 7.12 -2.60
C VAL A 57 11.89 8.44 -2.95
N GLY A 58 12.10 9.28 -1.94
CA GLY A 58 12.59 10.64 -2.17
C GLY A 58 11.61 11.40 -3.07
N ASP A 59 12.11 11.87 -4.21
CA ASP A 59 11.30 12.54 -5.23
C ASP A 59 10.98 11.66 -6.43
N ALA A 60 11.46 10.42 -6.47
CA ALA A 60 11.22 9.53 -7.60
C ALA A 60 10.03 8.60 -7.33
N LEU A 61 9.16 8.49 -8.34
CA LEU A 61 8.14 7.46 -8.45
C LEU A 61 8.75 6.22 -9.10
N PHE A 62 8.26 5.06 -8.70
CA PHE A 62 8.73 3.79 -9.22
C PHE A 62 7.57 2.85 -9.54
N MET A 63 7.70 2.11 -10.64
CA MET A 63 6.84 1.00 -11.01
C MET A 63 7.66 -0.29 -11.12
N VAL A 64 7.21 -1.34 -10.46
CA VAL A 64 7.96 -2.59 -10.32
C VAL A 64 7.13 -3.77 -10.84
N GLY A 65 7.74 -4.59 -11.69
CA GLY A 65 7.12 -5.80 -12.22
C GLY A 65 5.85 -5.51 -13.01
N GLY A 66 4.81 -6.30 -12.76
CA GLY A 66 3.55 -6.24 -13.48
C GLY A 66 3.51 -7.17 -14.69
N LYS A 67 2.46 -7.04 -15.50
CA LYS A 67 2.25 -7.86 -16.70
C LYS A 67 2.26 -6.99 -17.93
N SER A 68 3.06 -7.38 -18.93
CA SER A 68 3.17 -6.65 -20.19
C SER A 68 3.05 -7.60 -21.38
N CYS A 69 2.51 -7.09 -22.49
CA CYS A 69 2.58 -7.79 -23.77
C CYS A 69 3.90 -7.44 -24.45
N THR A 70 4.60 -8.47 -24.94
CA THR A 70 5.72 -8.28 -25.87
C THR A 70 5.16 -8.11 -27.29
N ARG A 71 5.84 -7.36 -28.18
CA ARG A 71 5.36 -7.05 -29.56
C ARG A 71 4.90 -8.27 -30.38
N PHE A 72 5.29 -9.48 -29.98
CA PHE A 72 5.03 -10.74 -30.69
C PHE A 72 4.04 -11.68 -29.98
N LYS A 73 3.59 -11.38 -28.75
CA LYS A 73 2.66 -12.24 -27.99
C LYS A 73 1.44 -11.45 -27.53
N ARG A 74 0.24 -12.02 -27.76
CA ARG A 74 -1.04 -11.51 -27.22
C ARG A 74 -1.23 -11.86 -25.73
N THR A 75 -0.37 -12.69 -25.14
CA THR A 75 -0.43 -13.06 -23.72
C THR A 75 0.29 -12.04 -22.86
N LEU A 76 -0.33 -11.68 -21.73
CA LEU A 76 0.24 -10.84 -20.70
C LEU A 76 1.19 -11.67 -19.84
N GLU A 77 2.49 -11.36 -19.91
CA GLU A 77 3.51 -12.07 -19.16
C GLU A 77 4.05 -11.20 -18.01
N PRO A 78 4.28 -11.76 -16.81
CA PRO A 78 4.98 -11.07 -15.75
C PRO A 78 6.35 -10.55 -16.21
N THR A 79 6.76 -9.40 -15.67
CA THR A 79 8.06 -8.78 -15.97
C THR A 79 8.91 -8.66 -14.71
N ASN A 80 10.23 -8.60 -14.90
CA ASN A 80 11.21 -8.37 -13.85
C ASN A 80 11.81 -6.95 -13.91
N ARG A 81 11.15 -6.05 -14.65
CA ARG A 81 11.61 -4.69 -14.91
C ARG A 81 11.17 -3.70 -13.83
N LEU A 82 11.91 -2.61 -13.76
CA LEU A 82 11.68 -1.45 -12.89
C LEU A 82 11.66 -0.20 -13.77
N TRP A 83 10.72 0.70 -13.54
CA TRP A 83 10.67 2.02 -14.16
C TRP A 83 10.68 3.10 -13.09
N SER A 84 11.29 4.24 -13.39
CA SER A 84 11.31 5.41 -12.53
C SER A 84 10.83 6.66 -13.27
N ALA A 85 10.20 7.59 -12.55
CA ALA A 85 9.78 8.88 -13.05
C ALA A 85 9.99 9.96 -11.98
N LEU A 86 10.36 11.17 -12.41
CA LEU A 86 10.41 12.35 -11.54
C LEU A 86 9.13 13.18 -11.77
N PRO A 87 8.19 13.23 -10.81
CA PRO A 87 6.99 14.05 -10.94
C PRO A 87 7.39 15.53 -10.96
N PRO A 88 6.77 16.36 -11.81
CA PRO A 88 7.10 17.78 -11.90
C PRO A 88 6.79 18.55 -10.61
N PRO A 89 7.58 19.58 -10.26
CA PRO A 89 7.36 20.38 -9.06
C PRO A 89 6.01 21.09 -9.00
N ASP A 90 5.50 21.50 -10.16
CA ASP A 90 4.25 22.25 -10.34
C ASP A 90 3.01 21.34 -10.48
N GLY A 91 3.20 20.02 -10.36
CA GLY A 91 2.13 19.04 -10.60
C GLY A 91 1.73 18.92 -12.06
N SER A 92 2.52 19.50 -12.98
CA SER A 92 2.38 19.26 -14.42
C SER A 92 2.79 17.82 -14.78
N PHE A 93 2.81 17.50 -16.06
CA PHE A 93 2.99 16.13 -16.55
C PHE A 93 4.46 15.70 -16.51
N CYS A 94 4.78 14.55 -15.91
CA CYS A 94 6.09 13.93 -16.11
C CYS A 94 6.16 13.39 -17.55
N GLU A 95 7.13 13.80 -18.37
CA GLU A 95 7.08 13.48 -19.80
C GLU A 95 7.47 12.02 -20.13
N SER A 96 8.16 11.30 -19.24
CA SER A 96 8.49 9.89 -19.51
C SER A 96 8.83 9.08 -18.27
N TRP A 97 8.31 7.84 -18.25
CA TRP A 97 8.82 6.77 -17.40
C TRP A 97 10.11 6.23 -18.02
N THR A 98 11.20 6.22 -17.25
CA THR A 98 12.49 5.69 -17.68
C THR A 98 12.65 4.26 -17.18
N LEU A 99 13.00 3.34 -18.07
CA LEU A 99 13.35 1.98 -17.70
C LEU A 99 14.69 1.99 -16.95
N CYS A 100 14.72 1.45 -15.73
CA CYS A 100 15.95 1.31 -14.97
C CYS A 100 16.84 0.22 -15.62
N PRO A 101 18.17 0.39 -15.64
CA PRO A 101 19.09 -0.59 -16.24
C PRO A 101 19.13 -1.91 -15.47
N ALA A 102 18.95 -1.86 -14.15
CA ALA A 102 18.90 -3.04 -13.31
C ALA A 102 17.52 -3.71 -13.36
N THR A 103 17.51 -5.03 -13.22
CA THR A 103 16.29 -5.84 -13.23
C THR A 103 16.28 -6.81 -12.06
N MET A 104 15.07 -7.12 -11.58
CA MET A 104 14.86 -8.17 -10.58
C MET A 104 15.31 -9.54 -11.10
N LYS A 105 15.72 -10.42 -10.19
CA LYS A 105 16.09 -11.81 -10.48
C LYS A 105 14.92 -12.59 -11.04
N VAL A 106 13.71 -12.32 -10.54
CA VAL A 106 12.48 -13.02 -10.92
C VAL A 106 11.42 -12.06 -11.48
N LYS A 107 10.56 -12.60 -12.34
CA LYS A 107 9.40 -11.88 -12.85
C LYS A 107 8.31 -11.85 -11.80
N ARG A 108 7.66 -10.70 -11.64
CA ARG A 108 6.62 -10.51 -10.63
C ARG A 108 5.37 -9.87 -11.22
N SER A 109 4.19 -10.28 -10.76
CA SER A 109 2.94 -9.56 -10.97
C SER A 109 2.28 -9.27 -9.64
N VAL A 110 1.83 -8.02 -9.43
CA VAL A 110 1.32 -7.53 -8.15
C VAL A 110 2.33 -7.73 -7.01
N PRO A 111 3.61 -7.30 -7.17
CA PRO A 111 4.56 -7.35 -6.06
C PRO A 111 4.16 -6.36 -4.96
N ILE A 112 4.46 -6.72 -3.72
CA ILE A 112 4.35 -5.81 -2.57
C ILE A 112 5.65 -5.06 -2.38
N LEU A 113 5.53 -3.80 -2.01
CA LEU A 113 6.62 -2.85 -1.90
C LEU A 113 6.56 -2.17 -0.54
N VAL A 114 7.71 -2.07 0.11
CA VAL A 114 7.86 -1.31 1.35
C VAL A 114 9.08 -0.40 1.21
N PRO A 115 8.88 0.92 1.11
CA PRO A 115 9.95 1.89 1.30
C PRO A 115 10.53 1.76 2.71
N LEU A 116 11.83 1.58 2.80
CA LEU A 116 12.53 1.45 4.08
C LEU A 116 13.05 2.80 4.55
N ARG A 117 13.25 2.90 5.87
CA ARG A 117 13.81 4.10 6.52
C ARG A 117 15.19 4.49 6.00
N ASP A 118 15.96 3.53 5.49
CA ASP A 118 17.30 3.75 4.92
C ASP A 118 17.28 4.16 3.44
N GLY A 119 16.09 4.35 2.83
CA GLY A 119 15.93 4.75 1.44
C GLY A 119 15.91 3.60 0.43
N ARG A 120 16.21 2.37 0.86
CA ARG A 120 16.02 1.19 0.01
C ARG A 120 14.54 0.81 -0.10
N ILE A 121 14.22 -0.05 -1.05
CA ILE A 121 12.87 -0.60 -1.22
C ILE A 121 12.91 -2.10 -1.10
N PHE A 122 12.11 -2.62 -0.18
CA PHE A 122 11.86 -4.04 -0.09
C PHE A 122 10.74 -4.43 -1.06
N ILE A 123 10.99 -5.44 -1.89
CA ILE A 123 10.09 -5.93 -2.93
C ILE A 123 9.87 -7.42 -2.67
N CYS A 124 8.62 -7.87 -2.57
CA CYS A 124 8.34 -9.29 -2.31
C CYS A 124 7.05 -9.78 -2.99
N GLY A 125 6.90 -11.10 -3.06
CA GLY A 125 5.70 -11.74 -3.62
C GLY A 125 5.52 -11.51 -5.11
N GLY A 126 4.31 -11.82 -5.60
CA GLY A 126 3.96 -11.73 -7.01
C GLY A 126 4.66 -12.73 -7.92
N THR A 127 5.34 -13.74 -7.37
CA THR A 127 6.10 -14.77 -8.09
C THR A 127 5.82 -16.16 -7.49
N SER A 128 5.98 -17.20 -8.32
CA SER A 128 5.99 -18.60 -7.87
C SER A 128 7.39 -19.12 -7.54
N GLU A 129 8.43 -18.35 -7.82
CA GLU A 129 9.82 -18.71 -7.57
C GLU A 129 10.20 -18.48 -6.10
N GLN A 130 10.91 -19.44 -5.50
CA GLN A 130 11.44 -19.31 -4.12
C GLN A 130 12.75 -18.52 -4.09
N GLU A 131 13.61 -18.75 -5.08
CA GLU A 131 14.86 -18.00 -5.22
C GLU A 131 14.56 -16.57 -5.66
N GLY A 132 15.10 -15.59 -4.93
CA GLY A 132 14.74 -14.19 -5.17
C GLY A 132 13.26 -13.92 -4.91
N TRP A 133 12.60 -14.64 -3.99
CA TRP A 133 11.20 -14.36 -3.62
C TRP A 133 11.02 -12.96 -3.03
N ALA A 134 12.05 -12.41 -2.38
CA ALA A 134 12.13 -11.01 -2.01
C ALA A 134 13.45 -10.39 -2.48
N GLU A 135 13.48 -9.09 -2.70
CA GLU A 135 14.64 -8.34 -3.19
C GLU A 135 14.64 -6.94 -2.57
N PHE A 136 15.83 -6.44 -2.25
CA PHE A 136 16.03 -5.01 -1.98
C PHE A 136 16.46 -4.32 -3.26
N TYR A 137 15.87 -3.16 -3.54
CA TYR A 137 16.39 -2.23 -4.52
C TYR A 137 16.98 -1.01 -3.81
N ASP A 138 18.22 -0.67 -4.15
CA ASP A 138 18.91 0.54 -3.69
C ASP A 138 18.86 1.59 -4.82
N PRO A 139 18.02 2.64 -4.70
CA PRO A 139 17.92 3.66 -5.74
C PRO A 139 19.20 4.49 -5.94
N GLU A 140 20.05 4.62 -4.91
CA GLU A 140 21.29 5.40 -5.01
C GLU A 140 22.34 4.65 -5.82
N LYS A 141 22.39 3.32 -5.68
CA LYS A 141 23.30 2.46 -6.46
C LYS A 141 22.70 1.98 -7.77
N GLY A 142 21.36 1.96 -7.85
CA GLY A 142 20.65 1.35 -8.97
C GLY A 142 20.81 -0.17 -9.02
N GLU A 143 20.89 -0.84 -7.86
CA GLU A 143 21.23 -2.25 -7.75
C GLU A 143 20.17 -3.05 -6.97
N PHE A 144 20.05 -4.34 -7.29
CA PHE A 144 19.20 -5.29 -6.58
C PHE A 144 20.02 -6.24 -5.73
N GLU A 145 19.53 -6.53 -4.52
CA GLU A 145 20.06 -7.54 -3.62
C GLU A 145 18.97 -8.58 -3.31
N GLY A 146 19.15 -9.80 -3.78
CA GLY A 146 18.15 -10.86 -3.64
C GLY A 146 18.13 -11.51 -2.26
N LYS A 147 16.93 -11.70 -1.72
CA LYS A 147 16.65 -12.39 -0.46
C LYS A 147 15.84 -13.65 -0.72
N ASN A 148 16.43 -14.78 -0.38
CA ASN A 148 15.80 -16.09 -0.55
C ASN A 148 14.87 -16.35 0.62
N LEU A 149 13.76 -17.01 0.34
CA LEU A 149 12.86 -17.50 1.37
C LEU A 149 13.32 -18.87 1.88
N LEU A 150 12.99 -19.20 3.14
CA LEU A 150 13.24 -20.55 3.67
C LEU A 150 12.41 -21.58 2.89
N VAL A 151 13.06 -22.63 2.39
CA VAL A 151 12.45 -23.72 1.59
C VAL A 151 11.24 -24.36 2.30
N SER A 152 11.26 -24.40 3.64
CA SER A 152 10.18 -24.96 4.46
C SER A 152 8.89 -24.13 4.49
N MET A 153 8.90 -22.89 3.96
CA MET A 153 7.73 -21.99 4.00
C MET A 153 6.90 -21.98 2.72
N GLY A 154 7.31 -22.71 1.67
CA GLY A 154 6.63 -22.68 0.37
C GLY A 154 6.75 -21.30 -0.32
N CYS A 155 5.78 -20.94 -1.16
CA CYS A 155 5.70 -19.61 -1.80
C CYS A 155 4.52 -18.83 -1.21
N PRO A 156 4.70 -18.14 -0.08
CA PRO A 156 3.65 -17.37 0.55
C PRO A 156 3.18 -16.26 -0.38
N HIS A 157 1.87 -15.97 -0.32
CA HIS A 157 1.28 -14.85 -1.04
C HIS A 157 1.11 -13.69 -0.06
N PRO A 158 2.04 -12.71 -0.07
CA PRO A 158 1.95 -11.59 0.86
C PRO A 158 0.85 -10.66 0.36
N ILE A 159 0.09 -10.06 1.28
CA ILE A 159 -1.05 -9.17 0.93
C ILE A 159 -0.90 -7.78 1.54
N SER A 160 -0.11 -7.65 2.60
CA SER A 160 0.30 -6.37 3.15
C SER A 160 1.61 -6.50 3.91
N CYS A 161 2.36 -5.42 3.98
CA CYS A 161 3.71 -5.40 4.52
C CYS A 161 4.05 -4.00 5.04
N PHE A 162 4.81 -3.93 6.13
CA PHE A 162 5.28 -2.68 6.71
C PHE A 162 6.64 -2.88 7.40
N GLN A 163 7.40 -1.80 7.57
CA GLN A 163 8.62 -1.82 8.38
C GLN A 163 8.29 -1.56 9.86
N TRP A 164 8.69 -2.49 10.74
CA TRP A 164 8.64 -2.37 12.19
C TRP A 164 10.04 -2.50 12.75
N THR A 165 10.60 -1.39 13.26
CA THR A 165 12.00 -1.32 13.72
C THR A 165 12.98 -1.77 12.61
N ASP A 166 13.77 -2.81 12.87
CA ASP A 166 14.72 -3.43 11.94
C ASP A 166 14.11 -4.64 11.22
N GLN A 167 12.79 -4.85 11.36
CA GLN A 167 12.06 -5.92 10.72
C GLN A 167 11.15 -5.39 9.62
N VAL A 168 11.00 -6.17 8.56
CA VAL A 168 9.89 -6.05 7.62
C VAL A 168 8.87 -7.12 7.98
N VAL A 169 7.67 -6.70 8.39
CA VAL A 169 6.59 -7.58 8.81
C VAL A 169 5.54 -7.64 7.71
N MET A 170 5.13 -8.84 7.33
CA MET A 170 4.15 -9.07 6.27
C MET A 170 3.08 -10.09 6.69
N VAL A 171 1.84 -9.84 6.26
CA VAL A 171 0.79 -10.85 6.31
C VAL A 171 0.85 -11.72 5.08
N TYR A 172 0.84 -13.02 5.29
CA TYR A 172 0.76 -14.02 4.25
C TYR A 172 -0.27 -15.10 4.57
N TYR A 173 -0.75 -15.75 3.52
CA TYR A 173 -1.51 -16.99 3.63
C TYR A 173 -0.65 -18.19 3.25
N HIS A 174 -0.80 -19.28 4.00
CA HIS A 174 -0.18 -20.58 3.69
C HIS A 174 -0.89 -21.20 2.47
N HIS A 175 -0.58 -20.74 1.26
CA HIS A 175 -1.07 -21.43 0.06
C HIS A 175 -0.28 -22.73 -0.15
N GLY A 176 -0.88 -23.84 0.27
CA GLY A 176 -0.44 -25.19 -0.04
C GLY A 176 -1.45 -25.91 -0.93
N GLY A 177 -1.32 -25.76 -2.25
CA GLY A 177 -1.90 -26.68 -3.24
C GLY A 177 -3.07 -26.17 -4.07
N LYS A 178 -3.17 -26.68 -5.31
CA LYS A 178 -4.34 -26.56 -6.19
C LYS A 178 -5.49 -27.35 -5.58
N GLY A 179 -6.49 -26.69 -5.02
CA GLY A 179 -7.71 -27.32 -4.49
C GLY A 179 -8.52 -26.36 -3.64
N LEU A 180 -9.85 -26.56 -3.63
CA LEU A 180 -10.88 -25.65 -3.10
C LEU A 180 -10.53 -24.87 -1.82
N HIS A 181 -10.90 -23.58 -1.84
CA HIS A 181 -11.16 -22.66 -0.73
C HIS A 181 -11.26 -23.31 0.66
N LYS A 182 -10.12 -23.58 1.29
CA LYS A 182 -10.06 -23.73 2.74
C LYS A 182 -9.75 -22.35 3.33
N PRO A 183 -10.47 -21.91 4.37
CA PRO A 183 -10.14 -20.66 5.05
C PRO A 183 -8.71 -20.78 5.59
N CYS A 184 -7.80 -20.07 4.94
CA CYS A 184 -6.39 -20.08 5.30
C CYS A 184 -6.20 -19.08 6.43
N LYS A 185 -5.69 -19.54 7.58
CA LYS A 185 -5.35 -18.62 8.67
C LYS A 185 -4.21 -17.71 8.21
N PRO A 186 -4.38 -16.37 8.28
CA PRO A 186 -3.30 -15.45 7.99
C PRO A 186 -2.20 -15.61 9.04
N SER A 187 -0.95 -15.47 8.62
CA SER A 187 0.20 -15.48 9.52
C SER A 187 1.07 -14.26 9.25
N LEU A 188 1.78 -13.83 10.29
CA LEU A 188 2.82 -12.81 10.18
C LEU A 188 4.17 -13.47 9.95
N LEU A 189 4.81 -13.08 8.86
CA LEU A 189 6.20 -13.38 8.60
C LEU A 189 7.01 -12.10 8.85
N SER A 190 8.16 -12.25 9.49
CA SER A 190 9.09 -11.15 9.69
C SER A 190 10.41 -11.45 9.00
N TYR A 191 11.01 -10.43 8.43
CA TYR A 191 12.38 -10.47 7.92
C TYR A 191 13.21 -9.44 8.68
N ASN A 192 14.22 -9.89 9.42
CA ASN A 192 15.18 -9.03 10.07
C ASN A 192 16.19 -8.53 9.04
N ILE A 193 16.20 -7.22 8.81
CA ILE A 193 17.02 -6.54 7.81
C ILE A 193 18.51 -6.59 8.18
N VAL A 194 18.83 -6.54 9.47
CA VAL A 194 20.21 -6.49 9.98
C VAL A 194 20.82 -7.88 10.04
N GLU A 195 20.04 -8.87 10.50
CA GLU A 195 20.51 -10.25 10.65
C GLU A 195 20.37 -11.08 9.36
N ASP A 196 19.74 -10.53 8.32
CA ASP A 196 19.40 -11.22 7.07
C ASP A 196 18.68 -12.56 7.32
N LYS A 197 17.63 -12.51 8.14
CA LYS A 197 16.97 -13.71 8.66
C LYS A 197 15.45 -13.61 8.63
N TRP A 198 14.82 -14.66 8.14
CA TRP A 198 13.38 -14.87 8.24
C TRP A 198 12.99 -15.49 9.58
N ASP A 199 11.92 -14.98 10.17
CA ASP A 199 11.29 -15.59 11.33
C ASP A 199 9.77 -15.58 11.22
N LYS A 200 9.16 -16.68 11.67
CA LYS A 200 7.70 -16.79 11.72
C LYS A 200 7.22 -16.03 12.96
N PHE A 201 6.57 -14.90 12.72
CA PHE A 201 6.25 -13.96 13.78
C PHE A 201 5.02 -14.40 14.59
N GLU A 202 3.91 -14.72 13.92
CA GLU A 202 2.68 -15.19 14.60
C GLU A 202 1.72 -15.92 13.65
N GLU A 203 0.90 -16.83 14.18
CA GLU A 203 -0.12 -17.60 13.44
C GLU A 203 -1.57 -17.22 13.79
N ASN A 204 -1.77 -16.42 14.84
CA ASN A 204 -3.08 -16.12 15.41
C ASN A 204 -3.58 -14.70 15.07
N LEU A 205 -3.41 -14.27 13.82
CA LEU A 205 -4.11 -13.07 13.37
C LEU A 205 -5.62 -13.34 13.28
N PRO A 206 -6.47 -12.36 13.62
CA PRO A 206 -7.90 -12.44 13.35
C PRO A 206 -8.12 -12.77 11.87
N PRO A 207 -8.94 -13.78 11.54
CA PRO A 207 -9.25 -14.10 10.16
C PRO A 207 -9.92 -12.89 9.50
N PRO A 208 -9.73 -12.65 8.20
CA PRO A 208 -10.55 -11.67 7.51
C PRO A 208 -12.04 -12.06 7.65
N LEU A 209 -12.93 -11.08 7.64
CA LEU A 209 -14.37 -11.37 7.70
C LEU A 209 -14.85 -12.18 6.46
N TYR A 210 -14.09 -12.14 5.35
CA TYR A 210 -14.31 -12.96 4.15
C TYR A 210 -12.99 -13.37 3.44
N ASP A 211 -13.00 -14.53 2.78
CA ASP A 211 -11.83 -15.21 2.19
C ASP A 211 -11.09 -14.44 1.06
N MET A 212 -11.65 -13.35 0.53
CA MET A 212 -11.14 -12.64 -0.65
C MET A 212 -10.60 -11.23 -0.35
N GLY A 213 -10.60 -10.79 0.92
CA GLY A 213 -10.26 -9.41 1.29
C GLY A 213 -8.76 -9.12 1.36
N LYS A 214 -8.36 -7.96 0.80
CA LYS A 214 -7.07 -7.33 1.13
C LYS A 214 -7.02 -7.05 2.64
N ARG A 215 -5.86 -7.28 3.25
CA ARG A 215 -5.60 -6.94 4.66
C ARG A 215 -4.90 -5.59 4.73
N ASN A 216 -5.49 -4.56 5.32
CA ASN A 216 -4.80 -3.27 5.46
C ASN A 216 -4.14 -3.18 6.84
N LEU A 217 -2.84 -3.47 6.88
CA LEU A 217 -2.02 -3.35 8.08
C LEU A 217 -1.47 -1.94 8.17
N VAL A 218 -1.91 -1.18 9.18
CA VAL A 218 -1.48 0.21 9.39
C VAL A 218 -0.70 0.30 10.70
N TYR A 219 0.63 0.31 10.59
CA TYR A 219 1.52 0.49 11.72
C TYR A 219 1.57 1.95 12.16
N VAL A 220 1.34 2.20 13.45
CA VAL A 220 1.21 3.58 13.99
C VAL A 220 2.34 3.99 14.93
N GLY A 221 3.35 3.13 15.14
CA GLY A 221 4.43 3.36 16.08
C GLY A 221 4.29 2.54 17.36
N GLY A 222 5.39 2.45 18.12
CA GLY A 222 5.50 1.53 19.26
C GLY A 222 5.27 0.10 18.78
N ASP A 223 4.33 -0.59 19.43
CA ASP A 223 3.95 -1.97 19.13
C ASP A 223 2.51 -2.08 18.63
N ILE A 224 1.86 -0.97 18.29
CA ILE A 224 0.44 -0.96 17.88
C ILE A 224 0.30 -1.06 16.37
N LEU A 225 -0.55 -1.98 15.95
CA LEU A 225 -0.94 -2.24 14.58
C LEU A 225 -2.47 -2.17 14.45
N PHE A 226 -2.98 -1.39 13.50
CA PHE A 226 -4.40 -1.41 13.14
C PHE A 226 -4.61 -2.29 11.91
N ILE A 227 -5.68 -3.07 11.95
CA ILE A 227 -6.15 -3.91 10.83
C ILE A 227 -7.46 -3.27 10.34
N ILE A 228 -7.39 -2.61 9.18
CA ILE A 228 -8.47 -1.75 8.66
C ILE A 228 -9.03 -2.34 7.36
N ASP A 229 -9.65 -3.51 7.45
CA ASP A 229 -10.15 -4.23 6.27
C ASP A 229 -11.51 -3.69 5.80
N TYR A 230 -12.29 -3.13 6.71
CA TYR A 230 -13.65 -2.63 6.46
C TYR A 230 -13.84 -1.22 7.00
N ALA A 231 -14.74 -0.48 6.38
CA ALA A 231 -15.04 0.90 6.75
C ALA A 231 -15.54 1.06 8.20
N CYS A 232 -16.21 0.04 8.74
CA CYS A 232 -16.98 0.13 9.99
C CYS A 232 -16.38 -0.65 11.17
N LEU A 233 -15.47 -1.61 10.94
CA LEU A 233 -14.96 -2.50 11.97
C LEU A 233 -13.46 -2.74 11.77
N TRP A 234 -12.65 -2.30 12.72
CA TRP A 234 -11.20 -2.46 12.71
C TRP A 234 -10.74 -3.22 13.95
N PHE A 235 -9.61 -3.89 13.85
CA PHE A 235 -8.97 -4.56 14.98
C PHE A 235 -7.67 -3.86 15.35
N VAL A 236 -7.37 -3.82 16.65
CA VAL A 236 -6.12 -3.31 17.18
C VAL A 236 -5.31 -4.49 17.67
N TYR A 237 -4.09 -4.60 17.17
CA TYR A 237 -3.19 -5.70 17.44
C TYR A 237 -1.91 -5.17 18.07
N ASP A 238 -1.48 -5.79 19.15
CA ASP A 238 -0.24 -5.48 19.83
C ASP A 238 0.86 -6.46 19.39
N LEU A 239 1.88 -5.93 18.73
CA LEU A 239 3.00 -6.69 18.17
C LEU A 239 3.87 -7.33 19.26
N SER A 240 4.00 -6.69 20.42
CA SER A 240 4.84 -7.19 21.51
C SER A 240 4.24 -8.43 22.18
N SER A 241 2.95 -8.39 22.50
CA SER A 241 2.20 -9.48 23.11
C SER A 241 1.60 -10.46 22.10
N ARG A 242 1.65 -10.12 20.81
CA ARG A 242 1.17 -10.90 19.67
C ARG A 242 -0.32 -11.25 19.77
N LYS A 243 -1.13 -10.28 20.21
CA LYS A 243 -2.57 -10.49 20.44
C LYS A 243 -3.39 -9.30 19.94
N GLU A 244 -4.62 -9.60 19.58
CA GLU A 244 -5.65 -8.57 19.48
C GLU A 244 -5.92 -7.99 20.86
N VAL A 245 -5.90 -6.67 20.96
CA VAL A 245 -6.07 -5.90 22.20
C VAL A 245 -7.27 -4.96 22.16
N GLY A 246 -7.99 -4.91 21.04
CA GLY A 246 -9.23 -4.15 20.97
C GLY A 246 -9.87 -4.12 19.59
N GLU A 247 -11.08 -3.57 19.58
CA GLU A 247 -11.93 -3.41 18.41
C GLU A 247 -12.30 -1.94 18.27
N VAL A 248 -12.35 -1.44 17.03
CA VAL A 248 -12.78 -0.07 16.70
C VAL A 248 -14.02 -0.13 15.83
N CYS A 249 -15.12 0.42 16.34
CA CYS A 249 -16.37 0.57 15.60
C CYS A 249 -16.48 1.99 15.02
N VAL A 250 -16.39 2.11 13.70
CA VAL A 250 -16.52 3.40 12.98
C VAL A 250 -17.95 3.57 12.46
N LYS A 251 -18.64 4.60 12.96
CA LYS A 251 -20.01 4.93 12.52
C LYS A 251 -20.01 5.79 11.25
N ALA A 252 -19.46 5.28 10.15
CA ALA A 252 -19.40 6.01 8.88
C ALA A 252 -20.69 5.87 8.03
N ARG A 253 -21.39 4.73 8.14
CA ARG A 253 -22.62 4.37 7.41
C ARG A 253 -23.58 3.56 8.31
N PRO A 254 -24.87 3.38 7.94
CA PRO A 254 -25.81 2.56 8.69
C PRO A 254 -25.29 1.13 8.92
N ARG A 255 -25.62 0.51 10.07
CA ARG A 255 -25.20 -0.86 10.41
C ARG A 255 -25.60 -1.85 9.31
N GLY A 256 -24.64 -2.59 8.76
CA GLY A 256 -24.89 -3.77 7.92
C GLY A 256 -24.11 -3.84 6.61
N GLU A 257 -23.56 -2.73 6.11
CA GLU A 257 -22.74 -2.74 4.89
C GLU A 257 -21.26 -2.90 5.24
N LEU A 258 -20.70 -4.10 5.00
CA LEU A 258 -19.27 -4.37 5.08
C LEU A 258 -18.60 -3.84 3.80
N VAL A 259 -18.35 -2.52 3.76
CA VAL A 259 -17.63 -1.88 2.66
C VAL A 259 -16.13 -2.15 2.82
N PRO A 260 -15.49 -2.86 1.87
CA PRO A 260 -14.05 -3.12 1.92
C PRO A 260 -13.24 -1.84 1.76
N VAL A 261 -12.19 -1.72 2.56
CA VAL A 261 -11.20 -0.65 2.43
C VAL A 261 -10.15 -1.06 1.41
N MET A 262 -9.94 -0.23 0.40
CA MET A 262 -8.91 -0.42 -0.60
C MET A 262 -7.53 -0.08 -0.07
N GLU A 263 -7.40 1.07 0.59
CA GLU A 263 -6.16 1.57 1.18
C GLU A 263 -6.44 2.34 2.46
N ALA A 264 -5.54 2.23 3.44
CA ALA A 264 -5.61 2.96 4.68
C ALA A 264 -4.25 3.55 5.05
N PHE A 265 -4.24 4.82 5.47
CA PHE A 265 -3.03 5.56 5.80
C PHE A 265 -3.15 6.20 7.17
N TYR A 266 -2.07 6.10 7.95
CA TYR A 266 -1.93 6.83 9.20
C TYR A 266 -1.25 8.17 8.94
N ALA A 267 -1.87 9.27 9.41
CA ALA A 267 -1.32 10.62 9.26
C ALA A 267 -0.03 10.85 10.07
N GLY A 268 0.26 9.97 11.02
CA GLY A 268 1.41 10.11 11.89
C GLY A 268 1.15 11.07 13.04
N ASN A 269 1.55 10.67 14.24
CA ASN A 269 1.75 11.58 15.37
C ASN A 269 3.26 11.79 15.57
N LYS A 270 3.63 12.90 16.23
CA LYS A 270 5.00 13.14 16.69
C LYS A 270 5.31 12.30 17.94
N ASP A 271 4.29 11.92 18.70
CA ASP A 271 4.43 11.13 19.92
C ASP A 271 4.02 9.67 19.72
N VAL A 272 4.99 8.76 19.89
CA VAL A 272 4.77 7.30 19.85
C VAL A 272 3.96 6.79 21.04
N LYS A 273 3.81 7.59 22.11
CA LYS A 273 2.94 7.31 23.27
C LYS A 273 1.55 7.90 23.10
N SER A 274 1.25 8.48 21.94
CA SER A 274 -0.08 9.02 21.67
C SER A 274 -1.14 7.93 21.80
N THR A 275 -2.24 8.27 22.45
CA THR A 275 -3.47 7.48 22.47
C THR A 275 -4.51 8.01 21.49
N SER A 276 -4.14 8.95 20.61
CA SER A 276 -4.94 9.43 19.48
C SER A 276 -4.21 9.20 18.16
N TRP A 277 -4.95 8.68 17.17
CA TRP A 277 -4.45 8.38 15.84
C TRP A 277 -5.45 8.87 14.79
N VAL A 278 -4.93 9.46 13.71
CA VAL A 278 -5.75 9.95 12.61
C VAL A 278 -5.45 9.11 11.36
N PHE A 279 -6.50 8.55 10.78
CA PHE A 279 -6.45 7.68 9.63
C PHE A 279 -7.20 8.28 8.45
N TYR A 280 -6.73 7.94 7.25
CA TYR A 280 -7.44 8.13 5.99
C TYR A 280 -7.73 6.76 5.42
N ILE A 281 -8.99 6.48 5.14
CA ILE A 281 -9.40 5.25 4.46
C ILE A 281 -9.99 5.60 3.10
N PHE A 282 -9.71 4.77 2.10
CA PHE A 282 -10.26 4.84 0.75
C PHE A 282 -11.03 3.57 0.44
N MET A 283 -12.22 3.70 -0.15
CA MET A 283 -13.18 2.63 -0.36
C MET A 283 -13.67 2.66 -1.81
N ALA A 284 -13.75 1.49 -2.45
CA ALA A 284 -14.38 1.37 -3.75
C ALA A 284 -15.89 1.50 -3.60
N MET A 285 -16.52 2.29 -4.47
CA MET A 285 -17.97 2.28 -4.60
C MET A 285 -18.43 0.97 -5.27
N PRO A 286 -19.48 0.31 -4.75
CA PRO A 286 -19.96 -0.98 -5.26
C PRO A 286 -20.68 -0.92 -6.62
N ASP A 287 -20.79 0.25 -7.25
CA ASP A 287 -21.42 0.39 -8.57
C ASP A 287 -20.57 -0.28 -9.67
N ASP A 288 -21.25 -0.91 -10.64
CA ASP A 288 -20.74 -1.88 -11.63
C ASP A 288 -19.52 -1.45 -12.49
N ASN A 289 -19.04 -0.22 -12.39
CA ASN A 289 -17.95 0.32 -13.22
C ASN A 289 -16.74 0.87 -12.44
N TYR A 290 -16.66 0.74 -11.10
CA TYR A 290 -15.55 1.27 -10.28
C TYR A 290 -15.18 2.71 -10.68
N CYS A 291 -16.15 3.62 -10.64
CA CYS A 291 -15.95 4.97 -11.17
C CYS A 291 -15.33 5.94 -10.15
N ASP A 292 -15.58 5.74 -8.86
CA ASP A 292 -15.27 6.71 -7.81
C ASP A 292 -14.72 6.02 -6.56
N LEU A 293 -13.91 6.77 -5.80
CA LEU A 293 -13.41 6.35 -4.49
C LEU A 293 -14.04 7.19 -3.40
N GLU A 294 -14.74 6.55 -2.46
CA GLU A 294 -15.07 7.22 -1.21
C GLU A 294 -13.84 7.30 -0.32
N TYR A 295 -13.75 8.37 0.47
CA TYR A 295 -12.74 8.47 1.51
C TYR A 295 -13.35 8.99 2.81
N ALA A 296 -12.70 8.65 3.92
CA ALA A 296 -13.00 9.21 5.22
C ALA A 296 -11.72 9.49 6.01
N LYS A 297 -11.72 10.63 6.71
CA LYS A 297 -10.76 10.97 7.75
C LYS A 297 -11.35 10.56 9.10
N VAL A 298 -10.70 9.63 9.78
CA VAL A 298 -11.18 9.05 11.04
C VAL A 298 -10.14 9.28 12.12
N GLU A 299 -10.56 9.89 13.22
CA GLU A 299 -9.76 9.95 14.44
C GLU A 299 -10.17 8.81 15.36
N VAL A 300 -9.20 8.06 15.87
CA VAL A 300 -9.38 7.02 16.87
C VAL A 300 -8.65 7.44 18.13
N VAL A 301 -9.35 7.44 19.26
CA VAL A 301 -8.79 7.74 20.57
C VAL A 301 -8.98 6.53 21.49
N GLN A 302 -7.90 6.06 22.11
CA GLN A 302 -7.97 5.11 23.21
C GLN A 302 -8.32 5.84 24.50
N ALA A 303 -9.51 5.54 25.03
CA ALA A 303 -9.99 6.07 26.30
C ALA A 303 -9.21 5.48 27.48
N LYS A 304 -9.31 6.12 28.65
CA LYS A 304 -8.65 5.64 29.89
C LYS A 304 -9.05 4.22 30.30
N GLY A 305 -10.21 3.74 29.85
CA GLY A 305 -10.68 2.37 30.08
C GLY A 305 -10.11 1.32 29.12
N GLY A 306 -9.29 1.72 28.13
CA GLY A 306 -8.75 0.84 27.09
C GLY A 306 -9.60 0.80 25.82
N ASP A 307 -10.86 1.26 25.89
CA ASP A 307 -11.78 1.30 24.75
C ASP A 307 -11.29 2.24 23.65
N TYR A 308 -11.50 1.86 22.39
CA TYR A 308 -11.17 2.67 21.23
C TYR A 308 -12.42 3.37 20.69
N ILE A 309 -12.37 4.71 20.64
CA ILE A 309 -13.47 5.55 20.18
C ILE A 309 -13.09 6.16 18.84
N ALA A 310 -13.86 5.86 17.79
CA ALA A 310 -13.68 6.43 16.46
C ALA A 310 -14.65 7.57 16.17
N THR A 311 -14.13 8.67 15.64
CA THR A 311 -14.89 9.83 15.17
C THR A 311 -14.53 10.11 13.71
N VAL A 312 -15.55 10.12 12.83
CA VAL A 312 -15.36 10.55 11.43
C VAL A 312 -15.30 12.07 11.41
N GLN A 313 -14.13 12.61 11.08
CA GLN A 313 -13.90 14.05 11.00
C GLN A 313 -14.37 14.63 9.67
N THR A 314 -14.16 13.90 8.56
CA THR A 314 -14.53 14.33 7.21
C THR A 314 -14.74 13.11 6.33
N LYS A 315 -15.60 13.23 5.32
CA LYS A 315 -15.80 12.23 4.28
C LYS A 315 -16.13 12.90 2.95
N GLY A 316 -15.86 12.22 1.84
CA GLY A 316 -16.18 12.71 0.52
C GLY A 316 -15.92 11.67 -0.56
N VAL A 317 -16.02 12.11 -1.81
CA VAL A 317 -15.85 11.26 -3.00
C VAL A 317 -14.77 11.86 -3.91
N LEU A 318 -13.83 11.01 -4.32
CA LEU A 318 -12.88 11.29 -5.39
C LEU A 318 -13.43 10.70 -6.69
N LYS A 319 -13.73 11.57 -7.65
CA LYS A 319 -14.21 11.18 -8.98
C LYS A 319 -13.01 10.85 -9.86
N VAL A 320 -12.66 9.56 -9.93
CA VAL A 320 -11.51 9.05 -10.71
C VAL A 320 -11.91 8.60 -12.13
N GLY A 321 -13.21 8.41 -12.38
CA GLY A 321 -13.72 7.78 -13.58
C GLY A 321 -13.49 6.26 -13.58
N PRO A 322 -13.99 5.53 -14.59
CA PRO A 322 -13.86 4.07 -14.63
C PRO A 322 -12.40 3.64 -14.70
N PHE A 323 -11.95 2.88 -13.70
CA PHE A 323 -10.60 2.33 -13.64
C PHE A 323 -10.61 0.80 -13.58
N TYR A 324 -9.54 0.22 -14.10
CA TYR A 324 -9.26 -1.21 -14.05
C TYR A 324 -8.37 -1.58 -12.85
N ASP A 325 -7.34 -0.76 -12.58
CA ASP A 325 -6.43 -0.86 -11.44
C ASP A 325 -6.25 0.55 -10.87
N ILE A 326 -6.16 0.66 -9.54
CA ILE A 326 -5.86 1.92 -8.84
C ILE A 326 -4.91 1.65 -7.66
N TYR A 327 -3.97 2.56 -7.49
CA TYR A 327 -2.93 2.54 -6.47
C TYR A 327 -2.95 3.89 -5.78
N ILE A 328 -2.97 3.89 -4.46
CA ILE A 328 -2.88 5.10 -3.65
C ILE A 328 -1.71 4.91 -2.71
N PHE A 329 -0.90 5.94 -2.53
CA PHE A 329 0.02 6.01 -1.41
C PHE A 329 -0.04 7.39 -0.77
N ALA A 330 0.33 7.46 0.50
CA ALA A 330 0.41 8.70 1.24
C ALA A 330 1.77 8.85 1.89
N GLU A 331 2.27 10.08 1.92
CA GLU A 331 3.53 10.45 2.57
C GLU A 331 3.35 11.74 3.38
N LYS A 332 4.21 11.96 4.38
CA LYS A 332 4.22 13.25 5.10
C LYS A 332 4.81 14.33 4.19
N ASP A 333 4.13 15.47 4.09
CA ASP A 333 4.63 16.60 3.32
C ASP A 333 5.94 17.16 3.93
N LYS A 334 6.98 17.25 3.10
CA LYS A 334 8.33 17.71 3.50
C LYS A 334 8.48 19.23 3.44
N LYS A 335 7.47 20.00 3.00
CA LYS A 335 7.53 21.47 2.82
C LYS A 335 7.85 22.31 4.07
N GLY A 336 8.14 21.69 5.22
CA GLY A 336 8.59 22.37 6.44
C GLY A 336 10.11 22.46 6.66
N LYS A 337 10.96 21.79 5.87
CA LYS A 337 12.41 21.72 6.15
C LYS A 337 13.28 22.81 5.50
N GLU A 338 12.78 23.58 4.54
CA GLU A 338 13.59 24.55 3.78
C GLU A 338 13.54 26.00 4.30
N LYS A 339 13.10 26.24 5.55
CA LYS A 339 12.99 27.62 6.10
C LYS A 339 13.69 27.84 7.45
N MET A 340 14.63 26.99 7.87
CA MET A 340 15.40 27.24 9.10
C MET A 340 16.90 27.48 8.90
N ASP A 341 17.42 27.42 7.68
CA ASP A 341 18.79 27.82 7.38
C ASP A 341 18.77 29.07 6.48
N GLY A 342 18.65 30.23 7.12
CA GLY A 342 18.69 31.55 6.49
C GLY A 342 19.05 32.63 7.49
#